data_AF-A0A1X1FAP1-F1
#
_entry.id   AF-A0A1X1FAP1-F1
#
_cell.length_a   1.000
_cell.length_b   1.000
_cell.length_c   1.000
_cell.angle_alpha   90.00
_cell.angle_beta   90.00
_cell.angle_gamma   90.00
#
_symmetry.space_group_name_H-M   'P 1'
#
loop_
_entity.id
_entity.type
_entity.pdbx_description
1 polymer ?
#
loop_
_entity_poly.entity_id
_entity_poly.type
_entity_poly.pdbx_seq_one_letter_code
_entity_poly.pdbx_strand_id
1 'polypeptide(L)'
;MATKDHDTLYGIPAKKAFTIENLPVQRAVQKAYVGTSNLYALQKYGDDLIISRAPITKFSGKAQTAYIADHMTLTGFGHGQTLDWFRHGTNDYFLVATKPNSAGWATQVGRIKYDPQNPVSGNTAITRLSSINRAQKSGHSIGTLLRAEAAVSTSGKEILILAMAQDLEAVQDL
;
A
#
# COMPACT_ATOMS: atom_id res chain seq x y z
N MET A 1 -9.65 39.06 11.22
CA MET A 1 -8.60 38.03 11.00
C MET A 1 -9.20 36.72 11.50
N ALA A 2 -9.71 35.89 10.60
CA ALA A 2 -10.38 34.64 10.94
C ALA A 2 -9.37 33.49 10.87
N THR A 3 -9.01 32.92 12.02
CA THR A 3 -8.39 31.59 12.10
C THR A 3 -9.48 30.57 11.85
N LYS A 4 -9.48 29.96 10.67
CA LYS A 4 -10.49 28.97 10.29
C LYS A 4 -9.99 27.59 10.71
N ASP A 5 -10.47 27.16 11.87
CA ASP A 5 -10.44 25.75 12.29
C ASP A 5 -11.18 24.92 11.24
N HIS A 6 -10.43 24.08 10.52
CA HIS A 6 -10.97 23.17 9.52
C HIS A 6 -11.59 21.89 10.11
N ASP A 7 -11.87 21.86 11.41
CA ASP A 7 -12.28 20.65 12.14
C ASP A 7 -13.81 20.55 12.38
N THR A 8 -14.62 21.23 11.56
CA THR A 8 -16.08 21.23 11.68
C THR A 8 -16.77 20.57 10.50
N LEU A 9 -16.50 19.27 10.33
CA LEU A 9 -17.52 18.33 9.83
C LEU A 9 -18.05 17.53 11.03
N TYR A 10 -18.93 18.17 11.82
CA TYR A 10 -19.87 17.58 12.78
C TYR A 10 -19.38 16.37 13.61
N GLY A 11 -18.75 16.61 14.76
CA GLY A 11 -19.05 15.91 16.03
C GLY A 11 -19.03 14.37 16.13
N ILE A 12 -18.45 13.62 15.19
CA ILE A 12 -18.31 12.16 15.32
C ILE A 12 -16.99 11.88 16.03
N PRO A 13 -16.98 11.46 17.31
CA PRO A 13 -15.74 11.12 17.99
C PRO A 13 -15.09 9.93 17.30
N ALA A 14 -13.76 9.96 17.15
CA ALA A 14 -13.00 8.81 16.70
C ALA A 14 -13.26 7.63 17.66
N LYS A 15 -13.75 6.51 17.13
CA LYS A 15 -13.96 5.28 17.89
C LYS A 15 -12.92 4.25 17.49
N LYS A 16 -12.24 3.67 18.49
CA LYS A 16 -11.40 2.50 18.25
C LYS A 16 -12.27 1.37 17.69
N ALA A 17 -11.96 0.91 16.49
CA ALA A 17 -12.63 -0.21 15.87
C ALA A 17 -11.91 -1.53 16.12
N PHE A 18 -10.58 -1.53 15.98
CA PHE A 18 -9.75 -2.72 16.08
C PHE A 18 -8.47 -2.46 16.89
N THR A 19 -8.07 -3.44 17.70
CA THR A 19 -6.67 -3.62 18.14
C THR A 19 -6.10 -4.78 17.31
N ILE A 20 -4.90 -4.65 16.76
CA ILE A 20 -4.24 -5.72 15.99
C ILE A 20 -3.20 -6.39 16.90
N GLU A 21 -3.29 -7.70 17.08
CA GLU A 21 -2.40 -8.49 17.93
C GLU A 21 -1.79 -9.69 17.18
N ASN A 22 -0.70 -10.25 17.71
CA ASN A 22 0.07 -11.36 17.10
C ASN A 22 0.70 -11.02 15.74
N LEU A 23 1.09 -9.75 15.53
CA LEU A 23 1.88 -9.39 14.35
C LEU A 23 3.18 -10.20 14.30
N PRO A 24 3.59 -10.70 13.11
CA PRO A 24 4.74 -11.60 12.98
C PRO A 24 6.08 -10.91 13.25
N VAL A 25 6.12 -9.58 13.19
CA VAL A 25 7.33 -8.80 13.45
C VAL A 25 7.03 -7.60 14.36
N GLN A 26 7.99 -7.27 15.24
CA GLN A 26 7.92 -6.11 16.13
C GLN A 26 8.33 -4.82 15.39
N ARG A 27 7.55 -4.44 14.39
CA ARG A 27 7.76 -3.26 13.54
C ARG A 27 6.47 -2.48 13.37
N ALA A 28 6.58 -1.20 13.01
CA ALA A 28 5.41 -0.38 12.72
C ALA A 28 4.60 -0.97 11.55
N VAL A 29 3.27 -0.97 11.71
CA VAL A 29 2.33 -1.22 10.61
C VAL A 29 2.38 0.00 9.68
N GLN A 30 2.67 -0.24 8.41
CA GLN A 30 2.78 0.79 7.38
C GLN A 30 1.42 1.16 6.78
N LYS A 31 0.52 0.17 6.68
CA LYS A 31 -0.83 0.31 6.13
C LYS A 31 -1.71 -0.82 6.67
N ALA A 32 -3.01 -0.57 6.78
CA ALA A 32 -4.00 -1.61 7.05
C ALA A 32 -5.18 -1.48 6.08
N TYR A 33 -5.76 -2.62 5.74
CA TYR A 33 -7.02 -2.73 4.99
C TYR A 33 -8.04 -3.50 5.82
N VAL A 34 -9.23 -2.93 6.03
CA VAL A 34 -10.31 -3.55 6.79
C VAL A 34 -11.42 -3.94 5.81
N GLY A 35 -11.51 -5.23 5.51
CA GLY A 35 -12.59 -5.81 4.72
C GLY A 35 -13.80 -6.19 5.56
N THR A 36 -14.71 -6.96 4.97
CA THR A 36 -15.94 -7.42 5.62
C THR A 36 -15.70 -8.58 6.59
N SER A 37 -14.79 -9.49 6.26
CA SER A 37 -14.48 -10.70 7.02
C SER A 37 -13.01 -10.83 7.41
N ASN A 38 -12.15 -9.94 6.90
CA ASN A 38 -10.71 -9.99 7.12
C ASN A 38 -10.15 -8.57 7.28
N LEU A 39 -9.21 -8.42 8.20
CA LEU A 39 -8.32 -7.27 8.32
C LEU A 39 -6.93 -7.70 7.86
N TYR A 40 -6.28 -6.86 7.06
CA TYR A 40 -4.93 -7.06 6.59
C TYR A 40 -4.02 -5.94 7.07
N ALA A 41 -2.81 -6.26 7.52
CA ALA A 41 -1.82 -5.31 7.99
C ALA A 41 -0.51 -5.51 7.20
N LEU A 42 0.04 -4.42 6.68
CA LEU A 42 1.31 -4.38 5.97
C LEU A 42 2.42 -3.95 6.94
N GLN A 43 3.48 -4.73 7.05
CA GLN A 43 4.71 -4.37 7.78
C GLN A 43 5.93 -4.49 6.88
N LYS A 44 6.96 -3.67 7.14
CA LYS A 44 8.29 -3.83 6.55
C LYS A 44 9.18 -4.67 7.46
N TYR A 45 9.90 -5.62 6.89
CA TYR A 45 10.92 -6.41 7.60
C TYR A 45 12.15 -6.61 6.71
N GLY A 46 13.29 -6.01 7.09
CA GLY A 46 14.42 -5.94 6.15
C GLY A 46 13.99 -5.25 4.85
N ASP A 47 14.30 -5.83 3.70
CA ASP A 47 13.86 -5.34 2.38
C ASP A 47 12.54 -5.96 1.90
N ASP A 48 11.87 -6.70 2.78
CA ASP A 48 10.64 -7.42 2.49
C ASP A 48 9.42 -6.66 3.03
N LEU A 49 8.28 -6.96 2.42
CA LEU A 49 6.98 -6.61 2.95
C LEU A 49 6.28 -7.87 3.45
N ILE A 50 5.60 -7.75 4.59
CA ILE A 50 4.79 -8.81 5.17
C ILE A 50 3.35 -8.32 5.21
N ILE A 51 2.44 -9.07 4.57
CA ILE A 51 1.01 -8.86 4.67
C ILE A 51 0.48 -9.89 5.65
N SER A 52 -0.01 -9.45 6.80
CA SER A 52 -0.65 -10.31 7.81
C SER A 52 -2.15 -10.22 7.71
N ARG A 53 -2.86 -11.33 7.93
CA ARG A 53 -4.32 -11.39 7.91
C ARG A 53 -4.88 -11.81 9.27
N ALA A 54 -5.90 -11.11 9.72
CA ALA A 54 -6.76 -11.50 10.83
C ALA A 54 -8.20 -11.70 10.33
N PRO A 55 -8.81 -12.88 10.55
CA PRO A 55 -10.25 -13.04 10.43
C PRO A 55 -10.95 -12.09 11.41
N ILE A 56 -11.98 -11.38 10.94
CA ILE A 56 -12.74 -10.43 11.75
C ILE A 56 -14.24 -10.57 11.48
N THR A 57 -15.04 -10.05 12.40
CA THR A 57 -16.45 -9.78 12.13
C THR A 57 -16.62 -8.34 11.65
N LYS A 58 -17.66 -8.08 10.85
CA LYS A 58 -17.98 -6.71 10.42
C LYS A 58 -18.13 -5.82 11.65
N PHE A 59 -17.48 -4.66 11.63
CA PHE A 59 -17.53 -3.72 12.74
C PHE A 59 -18.98 -3.33 13.06
N SER A 60 -19.39 -3.61 14.30
CA SER A 60 -20.75 -3.38 14.80
C SER A 60 -20.85 -2.17 15.73
N GLY A 61 -19.84 -1.29 15.73
CA GLY A 61 -19.75 -0.16 16.67
C GLY A 61 -19.04 -0.47 17.99
N LYS A 62 -18.70 -1.75 18.24
CA LYS A 62 -17.91 -2.19 19.41
C LYS A 62 -16.49 -2.54 18.96
N ALA A 63 -15.50 -2.07 19.71
CA ALA A 63 -14.11 -2.40 19.46
C ALA A 63 -13.88 -3.91 19.56
N GLN A 64 -13.04 -4.46 18.69
CA GLN A 64 -12.66 -5.88 18.70
C GLN A 64 -11.13 -6.04 18.59
N THR A 65 -10.61 -7.17 19.04
CA THR A 65 -9.21 -7.54 18.81
C THR A 65 -9.13 -8.43 17.58
N ALA A 66 -8.33 -8.01 16.60
CA ALA A 66 -8.01 -8.77 15.40
C ALA A 66 -6.70 -9.53 15.64
N TYR A 67 -6.82 -10.83 15.89
CA TYR A 67 -5.67 -11.72 16.05
C TYR A 67 -5.18 -12.18 14.68
N ILE A 68 -3.92 -11.89 14.35
CA ILE A 68 -3.32 -12.39 13.11
C ILE A 68 -3.33 -13.92 13.12
N ALA A 69 -3.86 -14.52 12.05
CA ALA A 69 -3.93 -15.97 11.85
C ALA A 69 -2.80 -16.48 10.94
N ASP A 70 -2.43 -15.70 9.93
CA ASP A 70 -1.38 -16.05 8.97
C ASP A 70 -0.77 -14.78 8.34
N HIS A 71 0.30 -14.96 7.57
CA HIS A 71 0.94 -13.90 6.81
C HIS A 71 1.53 -14.41 5.50
N MET A 72 1.68 -13.50 4.55
CA MET A 72 2.35 -13.69 3.27
C MET A 72 3.55 -12.75 3.18
N THR A 73 4.72 -13.28 2.81
CA THR A 73 5.94 -12.50 2.61
C THR A 73 6.11 -12.15 1.13
N LEU A 74 6.43 -10.89 0.87
CA LEU A 74 6.79 -10.34 -0.44
C LEU A 74 8.27 -9.94 -0.41
N THR A 75 9.13 -10.83 -0.89
CA THR A 75 10.58 -10.71 -0.77
C THR A 75 11.14 -9.71 -1.78
N GLY A 76 11.96 -8.77 -1.30
CA GLY A 76 12.62 -7.75 -2.12
C GLY A 76 11.67 -6.69 -2.69
N PHE A 77 10.55 -6.42 -2.03
CA PHE A 77 9.58 -5.41 -2.47
C PHE A 77 9.95 -4.00 -2.01
N GLY A 78 10.83 -3.87 -1.01
CA GLY A 78 11.28 -2.61 -0.47
C GLY A 78 10.28 -1.98 0.50
N HIS A 79 10.50 -0.71 0.81
CA HIS A 79 9.58 0.09 1.61
C HIS A 79 8.38 0.51 0.75
N GLY A 80 7.19 0.11 1.20
CA GLY A 80 5.91 0.47 0.60
C GLY A 80 4.84 0.74 1.65
N GLN A 81 3.95 1.67 1.36
CA GLN A 81 2.79 2.00 2.20
C GLN A 81 1.45 1.76 1.46
N THR A 82 1.50 0.97 0.39
CA THR A 82 0.36 0.59 -0.45
C THR A 82 -0.13 -0.81 -0.07
N LEU A 83 -1.38 -0.88 0.38
CA LEU A 83 -2.14 -2.12 0.59
C LEU A 83 -3.62 -1.79 0.45
N ASP A 84 -4.15 -1.87 -0.77
CA ASP A 84 -5.57 -1.65 -1.05
C ASP A 84 -6.12 -2.78 -1.90
N TRP A 85 -7.28 -3.28 -1.50
CA TRP A 85 -7.97 -4.37 -2.19
C TRP A 85 -8.74 -3.88 -3.41
N PHE A 86 -8.80 -4.71 -4.44
CA PHE A 86 -9.71 -4.54 -5.57
C PHE A 86 -10.09 -5.88 -6.20
N ARG A 87 -11.21 -5.87 -6.93
CA ARG A 87 -11.67 -7.01 -7.73
C ARG A 87 -11.35 -6.78 -9.20
N HIS A 88 -10.81 -7.79 -9.87
CA HIS A 88 -10.71 -7.82 -11.32
C HIS A 88 -11.31 -9.13 -11.86
N GLY A 89 -12.49 -9.04 -12.47
CA GLY A 89 -13.32 -10.19 -12.81
C GLY A 89 -13.81 -10.92 -11.55
N THR A 90 -13.55 -12.22 -11.47
CA THR A 90 -13.87 -13.06 -10.30
C THR A 90 -12.75 -13.13 -9.25
N ASN A 91 -11.63 -12.45 -9.50
CA ASN A 91 -10.43 -12.54 -8.67
C ASN A 91 -10.26 -11.31 -7.79
N ASP A 92 -9.90 -11.56 -6.53
CA ASP A 92 -9.52 -10.54 -5.57
C ASP A 92 -8.00 -10.33 -5.59
N TYR A 93 -7.59 -9.07 -5.55
CA TYR A 93 -6.19 -8.66 -5.55
C TYR A 93 -5.95 -7.57 -4.51
N PHE A 94 -4.69 -7.43 -4.10
CA PHE A 94 -4.18 -6.24 -3.44
C PHE A 94 -3.24 -5.50 -4.38
N LEU A 95 -3.35 -4.17 -4.42
CA LEU A 95 -2.24 -3.32 -4.85
C LEU A 95 -1.16 -3.31 -3.77
N VAL A 96 0.09 -3.39 -4.21
CA VAL A 96 1.28 -3.33 -3.35
C VAL A 96 2.37 -2.54 -4.03
N ALA A 97 3.17 -1.78 -3.28
CA ALA A 97 4.36 -1.15 -3.82
C ALA A 97 5.48 -2.20 -3.99
N THR A 98 6.33 -2.05 -5.01
CA THR A 98 7.40 -3.00 -5.33
C THR A 98 8.57 -2.32 -6.05
N LYS A 99 9.65 -3.08 -6.29
CA LYS A 99 10.90 -2.63 -6.92
C LYS A 99 11.58 -1.49 -6.13
N PRO A 100 12.36 -1.81 -5.09
CA PRO A 100 13.12 -0.80 -4.36
C PRO A 100 14.13 -0.09 -5.26
N ASN A 101 14.36 1.19 -5.00
CA ASN A 101 15.56 1.89 -5.44
C ASN A 101 16.71 1.69 -4.44
N SER A 102 17.85 2.35 -4.66
CA SER A 102 19.03 2.27 -3.77
C SER A 102 18.76 2.77 -2.35
N ALA A 103 17.76 3.63 -2.14
CA ALA A 103 17.31 4.09 -0.82
C ALA A 103 16.27 3.15 -0.19
N GLY A 104 15.96 2.02 -0.85
CA GLY A 104 15.00 1.03 -0.39
C GLY A 104 13.54 1.41 -0.60
N TRP A 105 13.21 2.55 -1.23
CA TRP A 105 11.83 2.94 -1.51
C TRP A 105 11.31 2.27 -2.78
N ALA A 106 10.10 1.72 -2.72
CA ALA A 106 9.43 1.14 -3.87
C ALA A 106 9.16 2.19 -4.96
N THR A 107 9.43 1.84 -6.22
CA THR A 107 9.28 2.71 -7.39
C THR A 107 8.24 2.21 -8.39
N GLN A 108 7.61 1.08 -8.11
CA GLN A 108 6.57 0.46 -8.93
C GLN A 108 5.38 0.07 -8.07
N VAL A 109 4.23 -0.13 -8.71
CA VAL A 109 3.02 -0.62 -8.07
C VAL A 109 2.60 -1.91 -8.77
N GLY A 110 2.50 -2.99 -8.02
CA GLY A 110 2.08 -4.30 -8.49
C GLY A 110 0.72 -4.70 -7.96
N ARG A 111 0.18 -5.81 -8.50
CA ARG A 111 -0.97 -6.51 -7.91
C ARG A 111 -0.59 -7.92 -7.49
N ILE A 112 -1.10 -8.36 -6.35
CA ILE A 112 -0.90 -9.72 -5.82
C ILE A 112 -2.23 -10.34 -5.41
N LYS A 113 -2.32 -11.66 -5.51
CA LYS A 113 -3.34 -12.43 -4.78
C LYS A 113 -2.76 -12.74 -3.41
N TYR A 114 -3.54 -12.52 -2.35
CA TYR A 114 -3.11 -12.91 -1.03
C TYR A 114 -3.11 -14.43 -0.91
N ASP A 115 -1.94 -15.01 -0.67
CA ASP A 115 -1.76 -16.44 -0.47
C ASP A 115 -0.61 -16.69 0.51
N PRO A 116 -0.91 -17.01 1.79
CA PRO A 116 0.12 -17.21 2.80
C PRO A 116 0.97 -18.47 2.55
N GLN A 117 0.53 -19.38 1.67
CA GLN A 117 1.28 -20.60 1.33
C GLN A 117 2.24 -20.38 0.16
N ASN A 118 2.03 -19.32 -0.64
CA ASN A 118 2.80 -19.05 -1.85
C ASN A 118 3.40 -17.63 -1.78
N PRO A 119 4.50 -17.45 -1.03
CA PRO A 119 5.19 -16.16 -0.97
C PRO A 119 5.72 -15.75 -2.35
N VAL A 120 5.86 -14.44 -2.57
CA VAL A 120 6.31 -13.88 -3.85
C VAL A 120 7.70 -13.29 -3.68
N SER A 121 8.61 -13.59 -4.60
CA SER A 121 9.97 -13.04 -4.59
C SER A 121 10.23 -12.20 -5.84
N GLY A 122 10.62 -10.94 -5.60
CA GLY A 122 10.96 -9.98 -6.64
C GLY A 122 9.75 -9.38 -7.37
N ASN A 123 9.94 -8.17 -7.88
CA ASN A 123 8.89 -7.42 -8.56
C ASN A 123 8.49 -8.04 -9.92
N THR A 124 9.39 -8.79 -10.56
CA THR A 124 9.13 -9.37 -11.90
C THR A 124 8.18 -10.56 -11.85
N ALA A 125 8.00 -11.20 -10.69
CA ALA A 125 7.08 -12.31 -10.48
C ALA A 125 5.59 -11.90 -10.54
N ILE A 126 5.29 -10.60 -10.59
CA ILE A 126 3.93 -10.07 -10.55
C ILE A 126 3.64 -9.10 -11.70
N THR A 127 2.36 -9.01 -12.08
CA THR A 127 1.88 -7.93 -12.94
C THR A 127 2.01 -6.60 -12.21
N ARG A 128 2.59 -5.60 -12.88
CA ARG A 128 2.88 -4.29 -12.28
C ARG A 128 2.82 -3.16 -13.29
N LEU A 129 2.53 -1.97 -12.77
CA LEU A 129 2.75 -0.71 -13.44
C LEU A 129 4.24 -0.37 -13.32
N SER A 130 4.94 -0.47 -14.45
CA SER A 130 6.31 0.00 -14.61
C SER A 130 6.31 1.39 -15.27
N SER A 131 7.46 2.07 -15.22
CA SER A 131 7.67 3.36 -15.90
C SER A 131 6.61 4.42 -15.53
N ILE A 132 6.20 4.47 -14.26
CA ILE A 132 5.18 5.41 -13.77
C ILE A 132 5.60 6.87 -14.03
N ASN A 133 6.89 7.16 -14.05
CA ASN A 133 7.45 8.46 -14.45
C ASN A 133 7.19 8.86 -15.92
N ARG A 134 6.65 7.96 -16.73
CA ARG A 134 6.28 8.22 -18.12
C ARG A 134 4.77 8.20 -18.33
N ALA A 135 3.97 8.14 -17.25
CA ALA A 135 2.52 8.10 -17.29
C ALA A 135 1.89 9.47 -17.62
N GLN A 136 2.32 10.07 -18.73
CA GLN A 136 1.84 11.35 -19.24
C GLN A 136 1.72 11.28 -20.77
N LYS A 137 0.92 12.17 -21.36
CA LYS A 137 0.47 12.07 -22.77
C LYS A 137 1.59 11.94 -23.81
N SER A 138 2.72 12.62 -23.60
CA SER A 138 3.88 12.57 -24.52
C SER A 138 4.85 11.41 -24.24
N GLY A 139 4.70 10.69 -23.11
CA GLY A 139 5.58 9.55 -22.74
C GLY A 139 7.02 9.92 -22.31
N HIS A 140 7.40 11.20 -22.36
CA HIS A 140 8.61 11.72 -21.73
C HIS A 140 8.62 11.44 -20.22
N SER A 141 9.83 11.28 -19.69
CA SER A 141 10.06 11.02 -18.27
C SER A 141 9.94 12.31 -17.46
N ILE A 142 9.23 12.27 -16.34
CA ILE A 142 9.23 13.34 -15.31
C ILE A 142 10.46 13.24 -14.36
N GLY A 143 11.56 12.62 -14.82
CA GLY A 143 12.74 12.34 -14.00
C GLY A 143 12.83 10.91 -13.45
N THR A 144 13.74 10.70 -12.49
CA THR A 144 14.03 9.41 -11.85
C THR A 144 13.08 9.19 -10.67
N LEU A 145 12.39 8.04 -10.63
CA LEU A 145 11.46 7.71 -9.54
C LEU A 145 12.21 7.51 -8.22
N LEU A 146 11.85 8.31 -7.23
CA LEU A 146 12.27 8.16 -5.85
C LEU A 146 11.30 7.28 -5.05
N ARG A 147 10.01 7.33 -5.40
CA ARG A 147 8.97 6.56 -4.72
C ARG A 147 7.71 6.47 -5.57
N ALA A 148 6.98 5.36 -5.46
CA ALA A 148 5.63 5.21 -5.96
C ALA A 148 4.73 4.56 -4.90
N GLU A 149 3.52 5.09 -4.75
CA GLU A 149 2.45 4.53 -3.92
C GLU A 149 1.14 4.58 -4.69
N ALA A 150 0.17 3.78 -4.25
CA ALA A 150 -1.16 3.77 -4.84
C ALA A 150 -2.26 3.73 -3.79
N ALA A 151 -3.45 4.14 -4.21
CA ALA A 151 -4.69 3.88 -3.51
C ALA A 151 -5.80 3.48 -4.48
N VAL A 152 -6.75 2.68 -4.01
CA VAL A 152 -7.96 2.35 -4.78
C VAL A 152 -9.14 3.13 -4.21
N SER A 153 -9.93 3.72 -5.10
CA SER A 153 -11.22 4.34 -4.75
C SER A 153 -12.16 3.34 -4.07
N THR A 154 -13.06 3.82 -3.21
CA THR A 154 -14.07 2.96 -2.55
C THR A 154 -14.98 2.25 -3.56
N SER A 155 -15.18 2.84 -4.75
CA SER A 155 -15.94 2.24 -5.85
C SER A 155 -15.22 1.05 -6.50
N GLY A 156 -13.90 0.95 -6.32
CA GLY A 156 -13.03 0.01 -7.01
C GLY A 156 -12.78 0.34 -8.48
N LYS A 157 -13.22 1.50 -8.98
CA LYS A 157 -13.16 1.86 -10.41
C LYS A 157 -11.97 2.74 -10.76
N GLU A 158 -11.50 3.54 -9.81
CA GLU A 158 -10.36 4.42 -9.98
C GLU A 158 -9.17 4.00 -9.11
N ILE A 159 -7.96 4.18 -9.64
CA ILE A 159 -6.70 4.06 -8.91
C ILE A 159 -6.04 5.44 -8.88
N LEU A 160 -5.62 5.89 -7.71
CA LEU A 160 -4.72 7.03 -7.53
C LEU A 160 -3.29 6.52 -7.45
N ILE A 161 -2.38 7.09 -8.23
CA ILE A 161 -0.95 6.81 -8.14
C ILE A 161 -0.24 8.09 -7.71
N LEU A 162 0.54 8.00 -6.63
CA LEU A 162 1.47 9.03 -6.22
C LEU A 162 2.87 8.61 -6.66
N ALA A 163 3.52 9.45 -7.46
CA ALA A 163 4.91 9.26 -7.86
C ALA A 163 5.73 10.48 -7.44
N MET A 164 6.79 10.24 -6.68
CA MET A 164 7.82 11.24 -6.43
C MET A 164 8.98 10.96 -7.36
N ALA A 165 9.36 11.96 -8.14
CA ALA A 165 10.50 11.90 -9.04
C ALA A 165 11.43 13.07 -8.78
N GLN A 166 12.72 12.83 -8.98
CA GLN A 166 13.72 13.88 -9.06
C GLN A 166 13.99 14.14 -10.53
N ASP A 167 13.94 15.41 -10.93
CA ASP A 167 14.39 15.80 -12.27
C ASP A 167 15.81 15.29 -12.48
N LEU A 168 16.10 14.85 -13.69
CA LEU A 168 17.48 14.79 -14.11
C LEU A 168 17.93 16.23 -14.08
N GLU A 169 18.93 16.58 -13.27
CA GLU A 169 19.55 17.90 -13.41
C GLU A 169 19.79 18.10 -14.89
N ALA A 170 19.27 19.20 -15.44
CA ALA A 170 19.76 19.65 -16.71
C ALA A 170 21.27 19.67 -16.54
N VAL A 171 21.98 18.85 -17.32
CA VAL A 171 23.36 19.16 -17.64
C VAL A 171 23.24 20.54 -18.25
N GLN A 172 23.46 21.57 -17.42
CA GLN A 172 23.60 22.93 -17.88
C GLN A 172 24.89 22.89 -18.67
N ASP A 173 24.76 22.84 -19.99
CA ASP A 173 25.81 23.30 -20.87
C ASP A 173 26.07 24.77 -20.51
N LEU A 174 27.11 25.00 -19.70
CA LEU A 174 27.85 26.25 -19.56
C LEU A 174 29.35 25.93 -19.45
#